data_AF-A0A6A0AMM1-F1
#
_entry.id   AF-A0A6A0AMM1-F1
#
_cell.length_a   1.000
_cell.length_b   1.000
_cell.length_c   1.000
_cell.angle_alpha   90.00
_cell.angle_beta   90.00
_cell.angle_gamma   90.00
#
_symmetry.space_group_name_H-M   'P 1'
#
loop_
_entity.id
_entity.type
_entity.pdbx_description
1 polymer ?
#
loop_
_entity_poly.entity_id
_entity_poly.type
_entity_poly.pdbx_seq_one_letter_code
_entity_poly.pdbx_strand_id
1 'polypeptide(L)'
;LAKACDLEAVLIPGYWKGAGTVPPGDCLAAHNHCWAGVKVCGCWRLVDPSWSALQRAQAADTPVAPFFTPPEAWLHSYLPLEAHWQLLPEP
;
A
#
# COMPACT_ATOMS: atom_id res chain seq x y z
N LEU A 1 5.97 -10.72 11.63
CA LEU A 1 5.87 -11.81 10.63
C LEU A 1 7.07 -11.79 9.67
N ALA A 2 7.30 -10.73 8.89
CA ALA A 2 8.43 -10.64 7.95
C ALA A 2 9.80 -11.01 8.57
N LYS A 3 10.13 -10.44 9.74
CA LYS A 3 11.34 -10.80 10.49
C LYS A 3 11.46 -12.29 10.85
N ALA A 4 10.34 -12.96 11.13
CA ALA A 4 10.33 -14.39 11.45
C ALA A 4 10.56 -15.27 10.21
N CYS A 5 10.35 -14.70 9.02
CA CYS A 5 10.64 -15.33 7.73
C CYS A 5 11.98 -14.86 7.13
N ASP A 6 12.82 -14.18 7.93
CA ASP A 6 14.10 -13.61 7.49
C ASP A 6 13.98 -12.62 6.31
N LEU A 7 12.88 -11.87 6.27
CA LEU A 7 12.65 -10.83 5.27
C LEU A 7 12.91 -9.43 5.85
N GLU A 8 13.64 -8.62 5.09
CA GLU A 8 13.71 -7.17 5.34
C GLU A 8 12.34 -6.55 5.08
N ALA A 9 11.83 -5.79 6.06
CA ALA A 9 10.58 -5.08 5.92
C ALA A 9 10.62 -3.73 6.65
N VAL A 10 9.93 -2.76 6.10
CA VAL A 10 9.78 -1.41 6.63
C VAL A 10 8.31 -1.02 6.69
N LEU A 11 7.97 -0.13 7.61
CA LEU A 11 6.66 0.51 7.66
C LEU A 11 6.71 1.81 6.85
N ILE A 12 5.78 1.98 5.93
CA ILE A 12 5.70 3.13 5.03
C ILE A 12 4.43 3.91 5.37
N PRO A 13 4.55 5.10 5.99
CA PRO A 13 3.42 5.99 6.22
C PRO A 13 3.05 6.74 4.94
N GLY A 14 1.76 7.05 4.78
CA GLY A 14 1.29 7.77 3.60
C GLY A 14 -0.19 8.11 3.63
N TYR A 15 -0.66 8.47 2.44
CA TYR A 15 -2.05 8.78 2.15
C TYR A 15 -2.68 7.61 1.41
N TRP A 16 -3.92 7.29 1.76
CA TRP A 16 -4.72 6.29 1.09
C TRP A 16 -6.10 6.86 0.79
N LYS A 17 -6.56 6.70 -0.45
CA LYS A 17 -7.88 7.18 -0.89
C LYS A 17 -9.05 6.30 -0.46
N GLY A 18 -8.80 5.26 0.35
CA GLY A 18 -9.80 4.25 0.65
C GLY A 18 -10.17 3.45 -0.60
N ALA A 19 -11.17 2.58 -0.50
CA ALA A 19 -11.80 1.93 -1.65
C ALA A 19 -12.64 2.92 -2.51
N GLY A 20 -12.08 4.08 -2.87
CA GLY A 20 -12.77 5.17 -3.55
C GLY A 20 -13.54 6.12 -2.63
N THR A 21 -13.17 6.21 -1.36
CA THR A 21 -13.89 7.07 -0.38
C THR A 21 -13.46 8.53 -0.43
N VAL A 22 -12.42 8.87 -1.19
CA VAL A 22 -11.95 10.26 -1.37
C VAL A 22 -12.34 10.74 -2.78
N PRO A 23 -13.33 11.66 -2.88
CA PRO A 23 -13.73 12.27 -4.14
C PRO A 23 -12.59 13.04 -4.83
N PRO A 24 -12.59 13.11 -6.18
CA PRO A 24 -11.69 14.02 -6.89
C PRO A 24 -11.89 15.47 -6.46
N GLY A 25 -10.80 16.15 -6.10
CA GLY A 25 -10.81 17.54 -5.64
C GLY A 25 -10.79 17.70 -4.11
N ASP A 26 -11.07 16.64 -3.36
CA ASP A 26 -10.95 16.66 -1.91
C ASP A 26 -9.48 16.58 -1.46
N CYS A 27 -9.20 17.16 -0.30
CA CYS A 27 -7.88 17.14 0.31
C CYS A 27 -7.87 16.28 1.58
N LEU A 28 -6.83 15.46 1.72
CA LEU A 28 -6.55 14.77 2.98
C LEU A 28 -5.75 15.71 3.87
N ALA A 29 -6.29 16.04 5.05
CA ALA A 29 -5.67 16.98 5.98
C ALA A 29 -4.37 16.45 6.64
N ALA A 30 -4.20 15.14 6.68
CA ALA A 30 -3.03 14.46 7.23
C ALA A 30 -2.88 13.08 6.58
N HIS A 31 -1.69 12.48 6.74
CA HIS A 31 -1.49 11.06 6.43
C HIS A 31 -2.49 10.23 7.23
N ASN A 32 -3.11 9.26 6.58
CA ASN A 32 -4.25 8.52 7.13
C ASN A 32 -4.05 7.01 7.05
N HIS A 33 -2.90 6.55 6.56
CA HIS A 33 -2.65 5.12 6.40
C HIS A 33 -1.16 4.75 6.48
N CYS A 34 -0.91 3.46 6.67
CA CYS A 34 0.43 2.90 6.59
C CYS A 34 0.39 1.47 6.02
N TRP A 35 1.42 1.10 5.27
CA TRP A 35 1.57 -0.24 4.69
C TRP A 35 3.02 -0.72 4.84
N ALA A 36 3.28 -1.96 4.44
CA ALA A 36 4.60 -2.55 4.53
C ALA A 36 5.33 -2.49 3.19
N GLY A 37 6.59 -2.07 3.22
CA GLY A 37 7.57 -2.40 2.19
C GLY A 37 8.27 -3.69 2.60
N VAL A 38 8.31 -4.70 1.74
CA VAL A 38 8.97 -5.99 2.00
C VAL A 38 9.95 -6.27 0.88
N LYS A 39 11.17 -6.66 1.21
CA LYS A 39 12.19 -7.01 0.21
C LYS A 39 12.14 -8.49 -0.09
N VAL A 40 11.88 -8.83 -1.35
CA VAL A 40 11.76 -10.21 -1.84
C VAL A 40 12.68 -10.37 -3.05
N CYS A 41 13.56 -11.37 -3.01
CA CYS A 41 14.56 -11.61 -4.06
C CYS A 41 15.40 -10.36 -4.41
N GLY A 42 15.78 -9.57 -3.39
CA GLY A 42 16.57 -8.36 -3.55
C GLY A 42 15.78 -7.11 -3.96
N CYS A 43 14.49 -7.23 -4.28
CA CYS A 43 13.66 -6.11 -4.74
C CYS A 43 12.59 -5.75 -3.72
N TRP A 44 12.36 -4.45 -3.53
CA TRP A 44 11.26 -3.96 -2.70
C TRP A 44 9.90 -4.23 -3.34
N ARG A 45 8.91 -4.53 -2.51
CA ARG A 45 7.51 -4.79 -2.86
C ARG A 45 6.60 -4.11 -1.85
N LEU A 46 5.46 -3.59 -2.31
CA LEU A 46 4.46 -2.93 -1.47
C LEU A 46 3.36 -3.93 -1.12
N VAL A 47 3.00 -3.99 0.17
CA VAL A 47 1.97 -4.89 0.70
C VAL A 47 1.16 -4.16 1.75
N ASP A 48 -0.16 -4.13 1.58
CA ASP A 48 -1.08 -3.63 2.60
C ASP A 48 -1.87 -4.79 3.23
N PRO A 49 -1.46 -5.27 4.42
CA PRO A 49 -2.18 -6.34 5.11
C PRO A 49 -3.53 -5.90 5.69
N SER A 50 -3.75 -4.59 5.88
CA SER A 50 -5.00 -4.08 6.44
C SER A 50 -6.16 -4.21 5.46
N TRP A 51 -5.89 -4.08 4.15
CA TRP A 51 -6.88 -4.30 3.10
C TRP A 51 -7.48 -5.72 3.16
N SER A 52 -6.63 -6.73 3.29
CA SER A 52 -7.06 -8.14 3.42
C SER A 52 -7.85 -8.39 4.70
N ALA A 53 -7.53 -7.68 5.79
CA ALA A 53 -8.29 -7.78 7.04
C ALA A 53 -9.68 -7.13 6.92
N LEU A 54 -9.79 -6.00 6.23
CA LEU A 54 -11.06 -5.33 5.94
C LEU A 54 -11.95 -6.16 4.99
N GLN A 55 -11.35 -6.86 4.03
CA GLN A 55 -12.08 -7.71 3.07
C GLN A 55 -12.81 -8.89 3.71
N ARG A 56 -12.27 -9.48 4.78
CA ARG A 56 -12.97 -10.58 5.48
C ARG A 56 -14.33 -10.18 6.06
N ALA A 57 -14.62 -8.89 6.14
CA ALA A 57 -15.91 -8.36 6.57
C ALA A 57 -16.91 -8.09 5.43
N GLN A 58 -16.50 -8.17 4.15
CA GLN A 58 -17.33 -7.83 2.99
C GLN A 58 -17.37 -8.98 1.97
N ALA A 59 -18.47 -9.09 1.22
CA ALA A 59 -18.85 -10.26 0.42
C ALA A 59 -17.80 -10.69 -0.64
N ALA A 60 -17.94 -11.94 -1.09
CA ALA A 60 -17.00 -12.69 -1.94
C ALA A 60 -16.62 -12.08 -3.31
N ASP A 61 -17.28 -11.01 -3.75
CA ASP A 61 -17.06 -10.33 -5.05
C ASP A 61 -16.14 -9.10 -4.96
N THR A 62 -15.39 -8.93 -3.88
CA THR A 62 -14.53 -7.75 -3.68
C THR A 62 -13.19 -7.91 -4.43
N PRO A 63 -12.70 -6.89 -5.16
CA PRO A 63 -11.47 -6.97 -5.96
C PRO A 63 -10.26 -7.40 -5.13
N VAL A 64 -9.47 -8.32 -5.68
CA VAL A 64 -8.31 -8.97 -5.02
C VAL A 64 -7.42 -7.94 -4.30
N ALA A 65 -7.06 -8.26 -3.05
CA ALA A 65 -6.15 -7.45 -2.26
C ALA A 65 -4.88 -7.08 -3.04
N PRO A 66 -4.36 -5.85 -2.94
CA PRO A 66 -3.21 -5.43 -3.72
C PRO A 66 -1.96 -6.14 -3.18
N PHE A 67 -1.70 -7.32 -3.71
CA PHE A 67 -0.54 -8.15 -3.44
C PHE A 67 0.34 -8.13 -4.68
N PHE A 68 1.53 -7.53 -4.56
CA PHE A 68 2.44 -7.30 -5.69
C PHE A 68 1.84 -6.49 -6.85
N THR A 69 0.94 -5.55 -6.54
CA THR A 69 0.50 -4.55 -7.49
C THR A 69 1.71 -3.75 -8.01
N PRO A 70 1.82 -3.52 -9.33
CA PRO A 70 2.87 -2.65 -9.88
C PRO A 70 2.86 -1.27 -9.22
N PRO A 71 4.02 -0.64 -8.97
CA PRO A 71 4.06 0.64 -8.26
C PRO A 71 3.26 1.75 -8.94
N GLU A 72 3.22 1.77 -10.28
CA GLU A 72 2.44 2.73 -11.07
C GLU A 72 0.94 2.62 -10.75
N ALA A 73 0.45 1.38 -10.62
CA ALA A 73 -0.95 1.11 -10.28
C ALA A 73 -1.23 1.34 -8.78
N TRP A 74 -0.24 1.09 -7.91
CA TRP A 74 -0.34 1.32 -6.46
C TRP A 74 -0.58 2.79 -6.14
N LEU A 75 0.14 3.69 -6.81
CA LEU A 75 0.05 5.15 -6.60
C LEU A 75 -1.32 5.75 -6.94
N HIS A 76 -2.14 5.04 -7.72
CA HIS A 76 -3.52 5.46 -7.92
C HIS A 76 -4.34 5.50 -6.64
N SER A 77 -3.96 4.78 -5.59
CA SER A 77 -4.70 4.75 -4.33
C SER A 77 -3.85 5.01 -3.09
N TYR A 78 -2.53 4.82 -3.16
CA TYR A 78 -1.61 4.89 -2.03
C TYR A 78 -0.41 5.79 -2.37
N LEU A 79 -0.28 6.92 -1.68
CA LEU A 79 0.81 7.88 -1.90
C LEU A 79 1.71 7.95 -0.66
N PRO A 80 2.98 7.50 -0.71
CA PRO A 80 3.88 7.52 0.44
C PRO A 80 4.30 8.94 0.82
N LEU A 81 4.68 9.13 2.10
CA LEU A 81 5.26 10.41 2.55
C LEU A 81 6.64 10.67 1.96
N GLU A 82 7.44 9.61 1.77
CA GLU A 82 8.78 9.70 1.19
C GLU A 82 8.75 9.18 -0.24
N ALA A 83 9.13 10.02 -1.20
CA ALA A 83 8.97 9.74 -2.63
C ALA A 83 9.70 8.47 -3.09
N HIS A 84 10.84 8.11 -2.50
CA HIS A 84 11.56 6.89 -2.88
C HIS A 84 10.75 5.60 -2.65
N TRP A 85 9.75 5.61 -1.76
CA TRP A 85 8.83 4.48 -1.56
C TRP A 85 7.75 4.36 -2.63
N GLN A 86 7.69 5.28 -3.59
CA GLN A 86 6.88 5.11 -4.80
C GLN A 86 7.44 4.00 -5.69
N LEU A 87 8.71 3.60 -5.50
CA LEU A 87 9.42 2.56 -6.26
C LEU A 87 9.43 2.80 -7.79
N LEU A 88 9.28 4.06 -8.21
CA LEU A 88 9.45 4.49 -9.59
C LEU A 88 10.89 4.94 -9.85
N PRO A 89 11.39 4.87 -11.11
CA PRO A 89 12.70 5.40 -11.47
C PRO A 89 12.87 6.90 -11.18
N GLU A 90 11.79 7.67 -11.38
CA GLU A 90 11.71 9.11 -11.14
C GLU A 90 10.44 9.40 -10.31
N PRO A 91 10.55 9.36 -8.97
CA PRO A 91 9.42 9.55 -8.07
C PRO A 91 9.15 11.01 -7.69
#